data_AF-A0A177D4N5-F1
#
_entry.id   AF-A0A177D4N5-F1
#
_cell.length_a   1.000
_cell.length_b   1.000
_cell.length_c   1.000
_cell.angle_alpha   90.00
_cell.angle_beta   90.00
_cell.angle_gamma   90.00
#
_symmetry.space_group_name_H-M   'P 1'
#
loop_
_entity.id
_entity.type
_entity.pdbx_description
1 polymer ?
#
loop_
_entity_poly.entity_id
_entity_poly.type
_entity_poly.pdbx_seq_one_letter_code
_entity_poly.pdbx_strand_id
1 'polypeptide(L)'
;MDPIQEAIEYIESREAGDVDRTTLSRRHKEQEVVSHIDRAIRDGLPPTGSILKNFGSAVAQQEVSDSWVKRFRRRHPDKLITKWDTGIDRERHVADSKYKYELYFNLLHSKRVEHGIDERNTYNMDEKGFFVGIANRRKRIFSKAVWEAGERT
;
A
#
# COMPACT_ATOMS: atom_id res chain seq x y z
N MET A 1 -12.53 7.20 -53.76
CA MET A 1 -11.73 7.00 -52.54
C MET A 1 -12.07 5.63 -52.00
N ASP A 2 -11.06 4.83 -51.70
CA ASP A 2 -11.25 3.51 -51.09
C ASP A 2 -11.74 3.72 -49.65
N PRO A 3 -12.91 3.16 -49.25
CA PRO A 3 -13.43 3.27 -47.88
C PRO A 3 -12.44 2.82 -46.81
N ILE A 4 -11.52 1.92 -47.16
CA ILE A 4 -10.48 1.42 -46.26
C ILE A 4 -9.43 2.52 -46.02
N GLN A 5 -9.07 3.28 -47.05
CA GLN A 5 -8.07 4.33 -46.96
C GLN A 5 -8.56 5.52 -46.13
N GLU A 6 -9.84 5.87 -46.27
CA GLU A 6 -10.49 6.93 -45.48
C GLU A 6 -10.59 6.53 -43.99
N ALA A 7 -10.85 5.25 -43.72
CA ALA A 7 -10.84 4.72 -42.35
C ALA A 7 -9.44 4.75 -41.72
N ILE A 8 -8.38 4.48 -42.50
CA ILE A 8 -6.99 4.57 -42.04
C ILE A 8 -6.61 6.02 -41.73
N GLU A 9 -6.89 6.97 -42.63
CA GLU A 9 -6.63 8.40 -42.39
C GLU A 9 -7.43 8.94 -41.19
N TYR A 10 -8.66 8.47 -40.99
CA TYR A 10 -9.47 8.83 -39.83
C TYR A 10 -8.90 8.27 -38.51
N ILE A 11 -8.30 7.08 -38.54
CA ILE A 11 -7.64 6.48 -37.37
C ILE A 11 -6.32 7.21 -37.06
N GLU A 12 -5.49 7.46 -38.07
CA GLU A 12 -4.20 8.14 -37.93
C GLU A 12 -4.35 9.60 -37.48
N SER A 13 -5.39 10.31 -37.96
CA SER A 13 -5.71 11.67 -37.51
C SER A 13 -6.18 11.75 -36.04
N ARG A 14 -6.69 10.65 -35.48
CA ARG A 14 -6.98 10.54 -34.03
C ARG A 14 -5.73 10.29 -33.20
N GLU A 15 -4.74 9.57 -33.72
CA GLU A 15 -3.48 9.30 -32.99
C GLU A 15 -2.58 10.53 -32.90
N ALA A 16 -2.62 11.42 -33.91
CA ALA A 16 -1.83 12.65 -33.92
C ALA A 16 -2.31 13.72 -32.91
N GLY A 17 -3.55 13.64 -32.41
CA GLY A 17 -4.17 14.65 -31.54
C GLY A 17 -4.07 14.39 -30.03
N ASP A 18 -3.54 13.25 -29.58
CA ASP A 18 -3.42 12.87 -28.17
C ASP A 18 -1.96 12.71 -27.71
N VAL A 19 -1.06 13.41 -28.40
CA VAL A 19 0.35 13.50 -28.01
C VAL A 19 0.50 14.72 -27.10
N ASP A 20 0.59 14.44 -25.81
CA ASP A 20 0.91 15.34 -24.69
C ASP A 20 -0.28 15.85 -23.84
N ARG A 21 -0.68 15.00 -22.89
CA ARG A 21 -0.78 15.41 -21.47
C ARG A 21 -0.76 14.18 -20.57
N THR A 22 0.36 14.02 -19.85
CA THR A 22 0.67 13.01 -18.81
C THR A 22 1.15 11.64 -19.34
N THR A 23 2.42 11.33 -19.09
CA THR A 23 3.12 10.08 -19.43
C THR A 23 2.55 8.78 -18.84
N LEU A 24 1.53 8.89 -17.99
CA LEU A 24 0.75 7.79 -17.40
C LEU A 24 -0.71 7.74 -17.86
N SER A 25 -1.13 8.59 -18.79
CA SER A 25 -2.52 8.73 -19.23
C SER A 25 -3.03 7.62 -20.17
N ARG A 26 -2.32 6.49 -20.28
CA ARG A 26 -2.86 5.27 -20.89
C ARG A 26 -3.66 4.52 -19.84
N ARG A 27 -4.98 4.34 -20.05
CA ARG A 27 -5.91 3.67 -19.11
C ARG A 27 -5.36 2.38 -18.49
N HIS A 28 -4.58 1.59 -19.25
CA HIS A 28 -3.95 0.37 -18.76
C HIS A 28 -2.92 0.61 -17.65
N LYS A 29 -2.02 1.60 -17.81
CA LYS A 29 -1.01 1.94 -16.79
C LYS A 29 -1.65 2.46 -15.52
N GLU A 30 -2.70 3.26 -15.66
CA GLU A 30 -3.45 3.79 -14.51
C GLU A 30 -4.17 2.69 -13.73
N GLN A 31 -4.77 1.73 -14.43
CA GLN A 31 -5.43 0.58 -13.82
C GLN A 31 -4.46 -0.37 -13.11
N GLU A 32 -3.22 -0.48 -13.59
CA GLU A 32 -2.15 -1.23 -12.93
C GLU A 32 -1.80 -0.62 -11.56
N VAL A 33 -1.72 0.72 -11.49
CA VAL A 33 -1.52 1.46 -10.22
C VAL A 33 -2.66 1.20 -9.24
N VAL A 34 -3.92 1.23 -9.69
CA VAL A 34 -5.07 0.92 -8.85
C VAL A 34 -5.01 -0.53 -8.34
N SER A 35 -4.72 -1.48 -9.23
CA SER A 35 -4.65 -2.92 -8.87
C SER A 35 -3.54 -3.21 -7.86
N HIS A 36 -2.42 -2.49 -7.94
CA HIS A 36 -1.34 -2.60 -6.95
C HIS A 36 -1.76 -2.04 -5.59
N ILE A 37 -2.47 -0.91 -5.55
CA ILE A 37 -3.02 -0.36 -4.30
C ILE A 37 -3.95 -1.39 -3.64
N ASP A 38 -4.86 -2.01 -4.42
CA ASP A 38 -5.79 -3.01 -3.89
C ASP A 38 -5.05 -4.24 -3.34
N ARG A 39 -3.97 -4.68 -3.99
CA ARG A 39 -3.12 -5.76 -3.46
C ARG A 39 -2.46 -5.36 -2.14
N ALA A 40 -1.83 -4.19 -2.10
CA ALA A 40 -1.16 -3.70 -0.90
C ALA A 40 -2.13 -3.56 0.29
N ILE A 41 -3.39 -3.20 0.04
CA ILE A 41 -4.43 -3.15 1.08
C ILE A 41 -4.79 -4.55 1.57
N ARG A 42 -4.99 -5.53 0.67
CA ARG A 42 -5.26 -6.93 1.07
C ARG A 42 -4.13 -7.52 1.90
N ASP A 43 -2.90 -7.08 1.63
CA ASP A 43 -1.71 -7.52 2.36
C ASP A 43 -1.53 -6.76 3.70
N GLY A 44 -2.47 -5.89 4.11
CA GLY A 44 -2.39 -5.11 5.35
C GLY A 44 -1.38 -3.96 5.31
N LEU A 45 -0.93 -3.55 4.12
CA LEU A 45 0.11 -2.55 3.90
C LEU A 45 -0.39 -1.40 3.00
N PRO A 46 -1.42 -0.64 3.44
CA PRO A 46 -1.94 0.47 2.66
C PRO A 46 -0.82 1.49 2.32
N PRO A 47 -0.69 1.89 1.04
CA PRO A 47 0.45 2.69 0.60
C PRO A 47 0.38 4.12 1.13
N THR A 48 1.55 4.72 1.36
CA THR A 48 1.69 6.17 1.55
C THR A 48 1.71 6.88 0.19
N GLY A 49 1.61 8.21 0.20
CA GLY A 49 1.81 9.01 -1.02
C GLY A 49 3.19 8.82 -1.66
N SER A 50 4.24 8.58 -0.86
CA SER A 50 5.59 8.30 -1.36
C SER A 50 5.69 6.91 -2.01
N ILE A 51 5.07 5.89 -1.42
CA ILE A 51 5.01 4.54 -2.04
C ILE A 51 4.25 4.62 -3.36
N LEU A 52 3.12 5.34 -3.39
CA LEU A 52 2.36 5.54 -4.62
C LEU A 52 3.17 6.29 -5.69
N LYS A 53 3.99 7.27 -5.31
CA LYS A 53 4.93 7.94 -6.23
C LYS A 53 5.92 6.94 -6.81
N ASN A 54 6.58 6.15 -5.96
CA ASN A 54 7.56 5.15 -6.39
C ASN A 54 6.93 4.13 -7.36
N PHE A 55 5.72 3.66 -7.04
CA PHE A 55 4.99 2.73 -7.90
C PHE A 55 4.57 3.38 -9.23
N GLY A 56 4.06 4.61 -9.17
CA GLY A 56 3.74 5.39 -10.37
C GLY A 56 4.98 5.58 -11.25
N SER A 57 6.14 5.88 -10.67
CA SER A 57 7.39 5.99 -11.40
C SER A 57 7.81 4.68 -12.07
N ALA A 58 7.65 3.55 -11.36
CA ALA A 58 7.98 2.23 -11.89
C ALA A 58 7.10 1.88 -13.11
N VAL A 59 5.78 2.08 -13.01
CA VAL A 59 4.84 1.83 -14.13
C VAL A 59 5.06 2.81 -15.29
N ALA A 60 5.43 4.05 -14.99
CA ALA A 60 5.72 5.07 -15.99
C ALA A 60 7.08 4.89 -16.67
N GLN A 61 7.96 4.07 -16.08
CA GLN A 61 9.38 3.95 -16.42
C GLN A 61 10.10 5.32 -16.43
N GLN A 62 9.65 6.25 -15.58
CA GLN A 62 10.21 7.59 -15.42
C GLN A 62 9.77 8.17 -14.07
N GLU A 63 10.48 9.17 -13.57
CA GLU A 63 10.08 9.78 -12.30
C GLU A 63 8.77 10.57 -12.43
N VAL A 64 7.80 10.27 -11.56
CA VAL A 64 6.56 11.04 -11.43
C VAL A 64 6.65 12.04 -10.29
N SER A 65 5.97 13.18 -10.41
CA SER A 65 5.98 14.23 -9.39
C SER A 65 4.97 14.01 -8.26
N ASP A 66 5.15 14.72 -7.14
CA ASP A 66 4.15 14.73 -6.05
C ASP A 66 2.80 15.32 -6.52
N SER A 67 2.85 16.23 -7.49
CA SER A 67 1.65 16.76 -8.17
C SER A 67 0.92 15.68 -8.97
N TRP A 68 1.64 14.72 -9.55
CA TRP A 68 1.01 13.54 -10.17
C TRP A 68 0.25 12.71 -9.14
N VAL A 69 0.83 12.45 -7.94
CA VAL A 69 0.15 11.71 -6.86
C VAL A 69 -1.16 12.40 -6.45
N LYS A 70 -1.14 13.73 -6.31
CA LYS A 70 -2.34 14.53 -6.00
C LYS A 70 -3.40 14.41 -7.11
N ARG A 71 -2.99 14.49 -8.38
CA ARG A 71 -3.88 14.36 -9.55
C ARG A 71 -4.46 12.96 -9.71
N PHE A 72 -3.63 11.92 -9.58
CA PHE A 72 -4.05 10.52 -9.59
C PHE A 72 -5.17 10.27 -8.60
N ARG A 73 -4.99 10.71 -7.35
CA ARG A 73 -6.03 10.56 -6.33
C ARG A 73 -7.31 11.33 -6.66
N ARG A 74 -7.20 12.54 -7.23
CA ARG A 74 -8.37 13.33 -7.65
C ARG A 74 -9.14 12.69 -8.81
N ARG A 75 -8.48 11.87 -9.64
CA ARG A 75 -9.11 11.15 -10.76
C ARG A 75 -9.83 9.86 -10.33
N HIS A 76 -9.58 9.37 -9.11
CA HIS A 76 -10.21 8.17 -8.55
C HIS A 76 -10.96 8.46 -7.23
N PRO A 77 -11.89 9.44 -7.18
CA PRO A 77 -12.61 9.78 -5.95
C PRO A 77 -13.63 8.71 -5.54
N ASP A 78 -14.06 7.88 -6.49
CA ASP A 78 -14.94 6.73 -6.35
C ASP A 78 -14.21 5.50 -5.79
N LYS A 79 -12.93 5.30 -6.17
CA LYS A 79 -12.16 4.11 -5.76
C LYS A 79 -11.27 4.33 -4.56
N LEU A 80 -10.73 5.53 -4.37
CA LEU A 80 -9.67 5.79 -3.38
C LEU A 80 -10.09 6.79 -2.31
N ILE A 81 -9.75 6.49 -1.07
CA ILE A 81 -9.87 7.38 0.08
C ILE A 81 -8.52 7.55 0.76
N THR A 82 -8.33 8.64 1.48
CA THR A 82 -7.13 8.81 2.30
C THR A 82 -7.50 8.98 3.76
N LYS A 83 -6.89 8.17 4.61
CA LYS A 83 -7.10 8.19 6.05
C LYS A 83 -5.77 8.31 6.77
N TRP A 84 -5.82 8.78 8.00
CA TRP A 84 -4.67 8.73 8.88
C TRP A 84 -4.64 7.36 9.51
N ASP A 85 -3.50 6.69 9.38
CA ASP A 85 -3.18 5.49 10.13
C ASP A 85 -3.19 5.81 11.62
N THR A 86 -3.53 4.83 12.44
CA THR A 86 -3.40 4.98 13.89
C THR A 86 -1.95 4.73 14.23
N GLY A 87 -1.27 5.72 14.81
CA GLY A 87 0.08 5.50 15.31
C GLY A 87 0.07 4.41 16.40
N ILE A 88 1.24 3.84 16.70
CA ILE A 88 1.36 3.00 17.90
C ILE A 88 0.82 3.78 19.10
N ASP A 89 -0.02 3.11 19.88
CA ASP A 89 -0.56 3.67 21.11
C ASP A 89 0.59 4.16 22.01
N ARG A 90 0.44 5.38 22.56
CA ARG A 90 1.52 6.04 23.30
C ARG A 90 1.94 5.23 24.52
N GLU A 91 1.00 4.61 25.22
CA GLU A 91 1.31 3.79 26.40
C GLU A 91 2.06 2.53 25.99
N ARG A 92 1.67 1.90 24.87
CA ARG A 92 2.43 0.78 24.29
C ARG A 92 3.86 1.18 23.93
N HIS A 93 4.05 2.32 23.28
CA HIS A 93 5.39 2.81 22.94
C HIS A 93 6.24 3.06 24.19
N VAL A 94 5.65 3.62 25.25
CA VAL A 94 6.38 3.87 26.52
C VAL A 94 6.68 2.55 27.25
N ALA A 95 5.80 1.55 27.12
CA ALA A 95 6.02 0.23 27.71
C ALA A 95 7.09 -0.58 26.98
N ASP A 96 7.34 -0.28 25.70
CA ASP A 96 8.33 -0.93 24.85
C ASP A 96 9.75 -0.72 25.37
N SER A 97 10.36 -1.77 25.89
CA SER A 97 11.64 -1.69 26.59
C SER A 97 12.47 -2.94 26.34
N LYS A 98 13.64 -2.75 25.73
CA LYS A 98 14.63 -3.81 25.50
C LYS A 98 14.92 -4.60 26.77
N TYR A 99 15.13 -3.89 27.88
CA TYR A 99 15.41 -4.49 29.18
C TYR A 99 14.29 -5.43 29.66
N LYS A 100 13.02 -5.03 29.49
CA LYS A 100 11.88 -5.88 29.85
C LYS A 100 11.80 -7.13 28.97
N TYR A 101 12.08 -7.02 27.67
CA TYR A 101 12.14 -8.18 26.79
C TYR A 101 13.28 -9.12 27.17
N GLU A 102 14.47 -8.60 27.45
CA GLU A 102 15.60 -9.41 27.92
C GLU A 102 15.22 -10.19 29.18
N LEU A 103 14.62 -9.52 30.17
CA LEU A 103 14.17 -10.18 31.39
C LEU A 103 13.10 -11.26 31.12
N TYR A 104 12.10 -10.95 30.29
CA TYR A 104 11.05 -11.88 29.90
C TYR A 104 11.60 -13.11 29.19
N PHE A 105 12.44 -12.92 28.16
CA PHE A 105 13.00 -14.03 27.39
C PHE A 105 13.95 -14.88 28.23
N ASN A 106 14.78 -14.27 29.09
CA ASN A 106 15.61 -15.03 30.02
C ASN A 106 14.77 -15.92 30.95
N LEU A 107 13.68 -15.38 31.49
CA LEU A 107 12.74 -16.14 32.31
C LEU A 107 12.05 -17.25 31.51
N LEU A 108 11.59 -16.94 30.29
CA LEU A 108 10.95 -17.90 29.39
C LEU A 108 11.88 -19.06 29.04
N HIS A 109 13.15 -18.78 28.72
CA HIS A 109 14.15 -19.81 28.45
C HIS A 109 14.41 -20.68 29.68
N SER A 110 14.53 -20.08 30.86
CA SER A 110 14.67 -20.81 32.13
C SER A 110 13.51 -21.79 32.36
N LYS A 111 12.26 -21.32 32.18
CA LYS A 111 11.06 -22.15 32.33
C LYS A 111 10.93 -23.23 31.26
N ARG A 112 11.34 -22.95 30.02
CA ARG A 112 11.39 -23.98 28.96
C ARG A 112 12.31 -25.13 29.33
N VAL A 113 13.49 -24.83 29.89
CA VAL A 113 14.43 -25.84 30.36
C VAL A 113 13.87 -26.61 31.56
N GLU A 114 13.33 -25.91 32.56
CA GLU A 114 12.76 -26.52 33.78
C GLU A 114 11.66 -27.54 33.47
N HIS A 115 10.80 -27.25 32.50
CA HIS A 115 9.67 -28.10 32.14
C HIS A 115 9.92 -28.98 30.92
N GLY A 116 11.13 -28.99 30.34
CA GLY A 116 11.45 -29.78 29.16
C GLY A 116 10.59 -29.45 27.93
N ILE A 117 10.19 -28.19 27.77
CA ILE A 117 9.34 -27.74 26.67
C ILE A 117 10.19 -27.64 25.39
N ASP A 118 9.88 -28.48 24.40
CA ASP A 118 10.48 -28.40 23.07
C ASP A 118 10.10 -27.08 22.39
N GLU A 119 11.07 -26.44 21.73
CA GLU A 119 10.87 -25.18 21.02
C GLU A 119 9.74 -25.24 19.99
N ARG A 120 9.54 -26.41 19.36
CA ARG A 120 8.47 -26.68 18.38
C ARG A 120 7.07 -26.62 18.99
N ASN A 121 6.96 -26.75 20.31
CA ASN A 121 5.71 -26.65 21.06
C ASN A 121 5.46 -25.22 21.58
N THR A 122 6.18 -24.22 21.05
CA THR A 122 5.93 -22.81 21.33
C THR A 122 4.95 -22.25 20.31
N TYR A 123 3.67 -22.20 20.68
CA TYR A 123 2.62 -21.64 19.82
C TYR A 123 2.44 -20.16 20.12
N ASN A 124 2.38 -19.32 19.07
CA ASN A 124 2.02 -17.92 19.23
C ASN A 124 0.53 -17.83 19.61
N MET A 125 0.23 -17.26 20.77
CA MET A 125 -1.13 -17.10 21.28
C MET A 125 -1.72 -15.71 20.96
N ASP A 126 -1.03 -14.87 20.17
CA ASP A 126 -1.64 -13.65 19.66
C ASP A 126 -2.48 -13.93 18.39
N GLU A 127 -3.75 -13.56 18.47
CA GLU A 127 -4.68 -13.58 17.32
C GLU A 127 -4.44 -12.38 16.39
N LYS A 128 -3.55 -11.47 16.79
CA LYS A 128 -3.26 -10.22 16.11
C LYS A 128 -1.77 -10.13 15.87
N GLY A 129 -1.38 -10.29 14.60
CA GLY A 129 0.00 -10.14 14.16
C GLY A 129 0.66 -8.88 14.73
N PHE A 130 1.94 -9.01 15.05
CA PHE A 130 2.76 -7.94 15.60
C PHE A 130 3.06 -6.88 14.53
N PHE A 131 2.87 -5.60 14.86
CA PHE A 131 3.34 -4.50 14.03
C PHE A 131 4.86 -4.37 14.16
N VAL A 132 5.61 -4.82 13.16
CA VAL A 132 7.05 -4.54 13.05
C VAL A 132 7.24 -3.11 12.57
N GLY A 133 7.47 -2.20 13.51
CA GLY A 133 8.00 -0.89 13.22
C GLY A 133 7.39 0.23 14.02
N ILE A 134 8.21 1.24 14.30
CA ILE A 134 7.80 2.54 14.82
C ILE A 134 6.79 3.15 13.82
N ALA A 135 5.51 2.88 14.01
CA ALA A 135 4.44 3.39 13.16
C ALA A 135 4.07 4.80 13.63
N ASN A 136 4.78 5.79 13.10
CA ASN A 136 4.33 7.17 13.20
C ASN A 136 3.01 7.33 12.44
N ARG A 137 2.10 8.15 12.98
CA ARG A 137 0.83 8.50 12.33
C ARG A 137 1.09 9.00 10.92
N ARG A 138 0.69 8.24 9.90
CA ARG A 138 0.94 8.56 8.48
C ARG A 138 -0.36 8.60 7.71
N LYS A 139 -0.38 9.40 6.66
CA LYS A 139 -1.52 9.47 5.74
C LYS A 139 -1.40 8.33 4.72
N ARG A 140 -2.39 7.44 4.74
CA ARG A 140 -2.46 6.18 3.99
C ARG A 140 -3.58 6.23 2.96
N ILE A 141 -3.35 5.62 1.80
CA ILE A 141 -4.31 5.53 0.71
C ILE A 141 -4.99 4.17 0.79
N PHE A 142 -6.32 4.18 0.82
CA PHE A 142 -7.16 3.00 0.95
C PHE A 142 -8.12 2.92 -0.23
N SER A 143 -8.60 1.71 -0.49
CA SER A 143 -9.75 1.45 -1.33
C SER A 143 -10.99 1.89 -0.57
N LYS A 144 -11.83 2.69 -1.23
CA LYS A 144 -13.06 3.23 -0.63
C LYS A 144 -14.03 2.10 -0.29
N ALA A 145 -14.17 1.12 -1.18
CA ALA A 145 -15.04 -0.04 -0.98
C ALA A 145 -14.62 -0.88 0.24
N VAL A 146 -13.33 -1.22 0.34
CA VAL A 146 -12.80 -1.99 1.49
C VAL A 146 -12.99 -1.22 2.80
N TRP A 147 -12.72 0.09 2.78
CA TRP A 147 -12.86 0.93 3.96
C TRP A 147 -14.33 1.05 4.42
N GLU A 148 -15.27 1.19 3.49
CA GLU A 148 -16.70 1.30 3.78
C GLU A 148 -17.31 -0.04 4.24
N ALA A 149 -16.79 -1.16 3.75
CA ALA A 149 -17.20 -2.49 4.19
C ALA A 149 -16.82 -2.81 5.65
N GLY A 150 -15.94 -2.02 6.26
CA GLY A 150 -15.45 -2.27 7.62
C GLY A 150 -14.61 -3.55 7.74
N GLU A 151 -14.20 -4.13 6.60
CA GLU A 151 -13.20 -5.18 6.57
C GLU A 151 -11.92 -4.61 7.18
N ARG A 152 -11.47 -5.23 8.27
CA ARG A 152 -10.29 -4.78 9.01
C ARG A 152 -9.08 -4.80 8.05
N THR A 153 -8.64 -3.61 7.67
CA THR A 153 -7.26 -3.35 7.20
C THR A 153 -6.29 -3.40 8.36
#